data_AF-A0A960RRW0-F1
#
_entry.id   AF-A0A960RRW0-F1
#
_cell.length_a   1.000
_cell.length_b   1.000
_cell.length_c   1.000
_cell.angle_alpha   90.00
_cell.angle_beta   90.00
_cell.angle_gamma   90.00
#
_symmetry.space_group_name_H-M   'P 1'
#
loop_
_entity.id
_entity.type
_entity.pdbx_description
1 polymer ?
#
loop_
_entity_poly.entity_id
_entity_poly.type
_entity_poly.pdbx_seq_one_letter_code
_entity_poly.pdbx_strand_id
1 'polypeptide(L)'
;MTISVGVTAAEIREFVHEYQLQPYGQKGSWLAARGVSYDRLQRWRDAVYAGDLDRGLVPREASGVTVPPSKRTALEKQRAAESAAHEVELARLRDRIAELEGVNDALGKAIGLLHAMNEHEPAVNQTTTDPSGS
;
A
#
# COMPACT_ATOMS: atom_id res chain seq x y z
N MET A 1 -0.89 -15.71 12.68
CA MET A 1 -2.18 -16.42 12.86
C MET A 1 -3.00 -16.19 11.61
N THR A 2 -3.28 -17.22 10.82
CA THR A 2 -4.03 -17.12 9.56
C THR A 2 -5.53 -17.04 9.86
N ILE A 3 -6.18 -15.94 9.46
CA ILE A 3 -7.59 -15.63 9.78
C ILE A 3 -8.55 -16.68 9.18
N SER A 4 -8.19 -17.32 8.07
CA SER A 4 -8.66 -18.63 7.60
C SER A 4 -7.92 -18.97 6.31
N VAL A 5 -7.43 -20.20 6.15
CA VAL A 5 -6.85 -20.64 4.87
C VAL A 5 -8.02 -20.89 3.91
N GLY A 6 -8.09 -20.14 2.81
CA GLY A 6 -9.08 -20.34 1.74
C GLY A 6 -10.35 -19.50 1.78
N VAL A 7 -10.46 -18.48 2.65
CA VAL A 7 -11.57 -17.50 2.63
C VAL A 7 -10.98 -16.11 2.44
N THR A 8 -11.46 -15.38 1.43
CA THR A 8 -11.00 -14.03 1.10
C THR A 8 -11.51 -12.99 2.10
N ALA A 9 -10.81 -11.85 2.20
CA ALA A 9 -11.25 -10.74 3.03
C ALA A 9 -12.64 -10.21 2.63
N ALA A 10 -12.97 -10.22 1.33
CA ALA A 10 -14.27 -9.81 0.82
C ALA A 10 -15.39 -10.75 1.31
N GLU A 11 -15.20 -12.06 1.22
CA GLU A 11 -16.16 -13.06 1.70
C GLU A 11 -16.37 -12.96 3.21
N ILE A 12 -15.30 -12.68 3.98
CA ILE A 12 -15.42 -12.47 5.43
C ILE A 12 -16.25 -11.21 5.74
N ARG A 13 -16.04 -10.10 5.02
CA ARG A 13 -16.83 -8.87 5.18
C ARG A 13 -18.30 -9.12 4.87
N GLU A 14 -18.58 -9.78 3.75
CA GLU A 14 -19.94 -10.13 3.33
C GLU A 14 -20.62 -11.03 4.37
N PHE A 15 -19.94 -12.09 4.83
CA PHE A 15 -20.46 -12.99 5.84
C PHE A 15 -20.81 -12.29 7.16
N VAL A 16 -19.93 -11.39 7.62
CA VAL A 16 -20.18 -10.61 8.84
C VAL A 16 -21.36 -9.66 8.65
N HIS A 17 -21.51 -9.06 7.47
CA HIS A 17 -22.64 -8.21 7.15
C HIS A 17 -23.97 -8.99 7.11
N GLU A 18 -24.00 -10.15 6.43
CA GLU A 18 -25.15 -11.05 6.40
C GLU A 18 -25.59 -11.48 7.81
N TYR A 19 -24.62 -11.76 8.69
CA TYR A 19 -24.91 -12.08 10.09
C TYR A 19 -25.58 -10.93 10.84
N GLN A 20 -25.21 -9.67 10.57
CA GLN A 20 -25.84 -8.52 11.22
C GLN A 20 -27.29 -8.32 10.77
N LEU A 21 -27.59 -8.63 9.52
CA LEU A 21 -28.93 -8.54 8.95
C LEU A 21 -29.89 -9.63 9.45
N GLN A 22 -29.38 -10.70 10.09
CA GLN A 22 -30.25 -11.76 10.59
C GLN A 22 -31.19 -11.26 11.69
N PRO A 23 -32.49 -11.66 11.65
CA PRO A 23 -33.45 -11.34 12.68
C PRO A 23 -33.01 -11.82 14.08
N TYR A 24 -33.53 -11.15 15.11
CA TYR A 24 -33.30 -11.54 16.49
C TYR A 24 -33.76 -13.00 16.72
N GLY A 25 -32.94 -13.79 17.39
CA GLY A 25 -33.20 -15.22 17.64
C GLY A 25 -32.79 -16.18 16.51
N GLN A 26 -32.56 -15.70 15.28
CA GLN A 26 -32.14 -16.56 14.15
C GLN A 26 -30.62 -16.65 13.94
N LYS A 27 -29.85 -15.81 14.64
CA LYS A 27 -28.39 -15.72 14.48
C LYS A 27 -27.67 -17.03 14.80
N GLY A 28 -28.12 -17.77 15.82
CA GLY A 28 -27.52 -19.05 16.20
C GLY A 28 -27.76 -20.16 15.17
N SER A 29 -29.00 -20.32 14.72
CA SER A 29 -29.36 -21.33 13.71
C SER A 29 -28.74 -21.01 12.34
N TRP A 30 -28.67 -19.73 11.98
CA TRP A 30 -28.01 -19.28 10.75
C TRP A 30 -26.51 -19.60 10.73
N LEU A 31 -25.82 -19.39 11.85
CA LEU A 31 -24.40 -19.78 12.00
C LEU A 31 -24.20 -21.28 11.90
N ALA A 32 -25.06 -22.06 12.56
CA ALA A 32 -25.02 -23.51 12.51
C ALA A 32 -25.26 -24.04 11.09
N ALA A 33 -26.21 -23.46 10.34
CA ALA A 33 -26.49 -23.84 8.96
C ALA A 33 -25.31 -23.59 8.00
N ARG A 34 -24.48 -22.58 8.29
CA ARG A 34 -23.26 -22.26 7.53
C ARG A 34 -22.00 -22.95 8.07
N GLY A 35 -22.12 -23.77 9.11
CA GLY A 35 -20.99 -24.50 9.70
C GLY A 35 -19.94 -23.60 10.36
N VAL A 36 -20.31 -22.37 10.75
CA VAL A 36 -19.38 -21.41 11.35
C VAL A 36 -19.65 -21.30 12.85
N SER A 37 -18.65 -21.65 13.65
CA SER A 37 -18.69 -21.47 15.12
C SER A 37 -18.77 -20.00 15.50
N TYR A 38 -19.43 -19.69 16.62
CA TYR A 38 -19.51 -18.32 17.15
C TYR A 38 -18.13 -17.69 17.39
N ASP A 39 -17.17 -18.43 17.93
CA ASP A 39 -15.80 -17.92 18.18
C ASP A 39 -15.03 -17.57 16.89
N ARG A 40 -15.37 -18.24 15.78
CA ARG A 40 -14.82 -17.92 14.46
C ARG A 40 -15.45 -16.63 13.92
N LEU A 41 -16.77 -16.50 14.02
CA LEU A 41 -17.47 -15.25 13.69
C LEU A 41 -16.94 -14.09 14.55
N GLN A 42 -16.73 -14.30 15.85
CA GLN A 42 -16.25 -13.25 16.74
C GLN A 42 -14.87 -12.74 16.28
N ARG A 43 -13.94 -13.65 15.97
CA ARG A 43 -12.65 -13.29 15.38
C ARG A 43 -12.78 -12.55 14.05
N TRP A 44 -13.70 -12.96 13.18
CA TRP A 44 -13.97 -12.26 11.92
C TRP A 44 -14.53 -10.86 12.15
N ARG A 45 -15.46 -10.70 13.11
CA ARG A 45 -15.99 -9.38 13.50
C ARG A 45 -14.91 -8.49 14.05
N ASP A 46 -14.00 -9.01 14.86
CA ASP A 46 -12.89 -8.23 15.41
C ASP A 46 -11.89 -7.86 14.31
N ALA A 47 -11.61 -8.75 13.36
CA ALA A 47 -10.79 -8.45 12.18
C ALA A 47 -11.41 -7.40 11.26
N VAL A 48 -12.73 -7.47 11.04
CA VAL A 48 -13.49 -6.56 10.17
C VAL A 48 -13.64 -5.18 10.82
N TYR A 49 -14.00 -5.12 12.10
CA TYR A 49 -14.40 -3.88 12.76
C TYR A 49 -13.33 -3.24 13.65
N ALA A 50 -12.40 -4.01 14.20
CA ALA A 50 -11.32 -3.51 15.04
C ALA A 50 -9.95 -3.62 14.36
N GLY A 51 -9.78 -4.60 13.47
CA GLY A 51 -8.55 -4.92 12.75
C GLY A 51 -8.42 -4.36 11.35
N ASP A 52 -7.29 -4.67 10.73
CA ASP A 52 -7.06 -4.52 9.30
C ASP A 52 -7.18 -5.90 8.66
N LEU A 53 -8.37 -6.20 8.14
CA LEU A 53 -8.69 -7.47 7.51
C LEU A 53 -7.85 -7.71 6.24
N ASP A 54 -7.51 -6.64 5.50
CA ASP A 54 -6.74 -6.74 4.26
C ASP A 54 -5.27 -7.11 4.54
N ARG A 55 -4.76 -6.75 5.73
CA ARG A 55 -3.42 -7.16 6.21
C ARG A 55 -3.43 -8.39 7.11
N GLY A 56 -4.59 -9.00 7.36
CA GLY A 56 -4.73 -10.14 8.26
C GLY A 56 -4.40 -9.81 9.73
N LEU A 57 -4.48 -8.53 10.12
CA LEU A 57 -4.16 -8.05 11.45
C LEU A 57 -5.43 -8.03 12.30
N VAL A 58 -5.59 -9.05 13.15
CA VAL A 58 -6.57 -9.03 14.25
C VAL A 58 -5.91 -8.33 15.44
N PRO A 59 -6.51 -7.30 16.05
CA PRO A 59 -5.97 -6.70 17.26
C PRO A 59 -5.84 -7.79 18.31
N ARG A 60 -4.63 -7.99 18.84
CA ARG A 60 -4.42 -8.85 20.01
C ARG A 60 -5.20 -8.23 21.16
N GLU A 61 -5.95 -9.03 21.93
CA GLU A 61 -6.89 -8.66 23.02
C GLU A 61 -6.29 -7.80 24.16
N ALA A 62 -5.69 -6.66 23.83
CA ALA A 62 -4.98 -5.79 24.76
C ALA A 62 -5.23 -4.33 24.42
N SER A 63 -6.50 -3.93 24.29
CA SER A 63 -6.93 -2.62 24.82
C SER A 63 -8.46 -2.60 24.89
N GLY A 64 -8.99 -2.06 25.98
CA GLY A 64 -10.42 -1.99 26.29
C GLY A 64 -11.23 -1.04 25.40
N VAL A 65 -10.98 -1.02 24.08
CA VAL A 65 -11.76 -0.23 23.11
C VAL A 65 -12.59 -1.18 22.25
N THR A 66 -13.62 -1.77 22.83
CA THR A 66 -14.68 -2.39 22.05
C THR A 66 -15.41 -1.27 21.31
N VAL A 67 -15.15 -1.12 20.01
CA VAL A 67 -15.87 -0.16 19.16
C VAL A 67 -17.37 -0.50 19.22
N PRO A 68 -18.26 0.43 19.61
CA PRO A 68 -19.70 0.18 19.66
C PRO A 68 -20.27 -0.18 18.28
N PRO A 69 -21.24 -1.10 18.19
CA PRO A 69 -21.80 -1.56 16.91
C PRO A 69 -22.20 -0.45 15.93
N SER A 70 -22.76 0.65 16.44
CA SER A 70 -23.22 1.80 15.65
C SER A 70 -22.12 2.62 15.00
N LYS A 71 -20.88 2.54 15.49
CA LYS A 71 -19.72 3.30 14.97
C LYS A 71 -18.87 2.51 13.97
N ARG A 72 -19.14 1.21 13.82
CA ARG A 72 -18.30 0.28 13.05
C ARG A 72 -18.35 0.55 11.55
N THR A 73 -19.55 0.69 10.97
CA THR A 73 -19.72 1.00 9.54
C THR A 73 -19.13 2.35 9.15
N ALA A 74 -19.12 3.32 10.05
CA ALA A 74 -18.52 4.64 9.81
C ALA A 74 -16.99 4.56 9.73
N LEU A 75 -16.36 3.81 10.65
CA LEU A 75 -14.91 3.59 10.67
C LEU A 75 -14.43 2.79 9.44
N GLU A 76 -15.21 1.80 8.98
CA GLU A 76 -14.91 1.07 7.75
C GLU A 76 -14.89 1.99 6.54
N LYS A 77 -15.92 2.83 6.38
CA LYS A 77 -15.99 3.81 5.29
C LYS A 77 -14.83 4.80 5.34
N GLN A 78 -14.47 5.26 6.54
CA GLN A 78 -13.34 6.17 6.72
C GLN A 78 -12.02 5.51 6.29
N ARG A 79 -11.74 4.28 6.74
CA ARG A 79 -10.51 3.56 6.36
C ARG A 79 -10.46 3.21 4.87
N ALA A 80 -11.59 2.87 4.26
CA ALA A 80 -11.66 2.64 2.83
C ALA A 80 -11.34 3.93 2.04
N ALA A 81 -11.85 5.07 2.50
CA ALA A 81 -11.53 6.37 1.91
C ALA A 81 -10.06 6.76 2.10
N GLU A 82 -9.49 6.53 3.29
CA GLU A 82 -8.07 6.74 3.57
C GLU A 82 -7.18 5.86 2.69
N SER A 83 -7.54 4.59 2.53
CA SER A 83 -6.79 3.65 1.68
C SER A 83 -6.84 4.06 0.21
N ALA A 84 -8.03 4.42 -0.29
CA ALA A 84 -8.19 4.92 -1.66
C ALA A 84 -7.39 6.21 -1.89
N ALA A 85 -7.38 7.13 -0.92
CA ALA A 85 -6.58 8.35 -0.99
C ALA A 85 -5.07 8.04 -1.03
N HIS A 86 -4.61 7.11 -0.18
CA HIS A 86 -3.21 6.67 -0.20
C HIS A 86 -2.82 5.98 -1.52
N GLU A 87 -3.71 5.20 -2.13
CA GLU A 87 -3.44 4.59 -3.43
C GLU A 87 -3.25 5.63 -4.55
N VAL A 88 -4.09 6.67 -4.55
CA VAL A 88 -3.95 7.81 -5.47
C VAL A 88 -2.63 8.53 -5.25
N GLU A 89 -2.24 8.74 -3.99
CA GLU A 89 -0.96 9.38 -3.65
C GLU A 89 0.23 8.52 -4.10
N LEU A 90 0.18 7.20 -3.87
CA LEU A 90 1.22 6.28 -4.31
C LEU A 90 1.35 6.24 -5.84
N ALA A 91 0.24 6.29 -6.58
CA ALA A 91 0.26 6.38 -8.03
C ALA A 91 0.97 7.67 -8.49
N ARG A 92 0.58 8.81 -7.92
CA ARG A 92 1.20 10.11 -8.23
C ARG A 92 2.71 10.13 -7.92
N LEU A 93 3.12 9.57 -6.78
CA LEU A 93 4.52 9.49 -6.40
C LEU A 93 5.33 8.60 -7.35
N ARG A 94 4.77 7.47 -7.79
CA ARG A 94 5.40 6.58 -8.77
C ARG A 94 5.60 7.28 -10.11
N ASP A 95 4.58 8.00 -10.60
CA ASP A 95 4.70 8.76 -11.84
C ASP A 95 5.81 9.82 -11.75
N ARG A 96 5.89 10.50 -10.60
CA ARG A 96 6.95 11.50 -10.38
C ARG A 96 8.35 10.88 -10.32
N ILE A 97 8.50 9.70 -9.71
CA ILE A 97 9.78 8.97 -9.69
C ILE A 97 10.18 8.61 -11.11
N ALA A 98 9.27 8.04 -11.91
CA ALA A 98 9.55 7.67 -13.29
C ALA A 98 9.98 8.88 -14.15
N GLU A 99 9.35 10.04 -13.96
CA GLU A 99 9.75 11.28 -14.61
C GLU A 99 11.17 11.71 -14.23
N LEU A 100 11.50 11.69 -12.93
CA LEU A 100 12.82 12.08 -12.43
C LEU A 100 13.92 11.11 -12.89
N GLU A 101 13.64 9.81 -12.92
CA GLU A 101 14.54 8.80 -13.46
C GLU A 101 14.80 9.05 -14.95
N GLY A 102 13.77 9.37 -15.73
CA GLY A 102 13.93 9.72 -17.15
C GLY A 102 14.79 10.96 -17.39
N VAL A 103 14.64 12.00 -16.54
CA VAL A 103 15.48 13.21 -16.60
C VAL A 103 16.93 12.88 -16.25
N ASN A 104 17.16 12.09 -15.20
CA ASN A 104 18.50 11.67 -14.80
C ASN A 104 19.19 10.82 -15.87
N ASP A 105 18.46 9.91 -16.52
CA ASP A 105 18.98 9.12 -17.65
C ASP A 105 19.40 10.00 -18.82
N ALA A 106 18.61 11.03 -19.15
CA ALA A 106 18.94 11.97 -20.21
C ALA A 106 20.18 12.82 -19.85
N LEU A 107 20.26 13.29 -18.60
CA LEU A 107 21.43 14.01 -18.10
C LEU A 107 22.69 13.13 -18.12
N GLY A 108 22.59 11.88 -17.69
CA GLY A 108 23.68 10.91 -17.72
C GLY A 108 24.20 10.67 -19.14
N LYS A 109 23.30 10.53 -20.11
CA LYS A 109 23.66 10.42 -21.54
C LYS A 109 24.35 11.68 -22.06
N ALA A 110 23.84 12.86 -21.73
CA ALA A 110 24.44 14.13 -22.15
C ALA A 110 25.84 14.33 -21.57
N ILE A 111 26.04 14.00 -20.29
CA ILE A 111 27.36 14.03 -19.64
C ILE A 111 28.30 13.02 -20.31
N GLY A 112 27.83 11.80 -20.59
CA GLY A 112 28.61 10.80 -21.30
C GLY A 112 29.06 11.26 -22.70
N LEU A 113 28.17 11.89 -23.45
CA LEU A 113 28.49 12.49 -24.76
C LEU A 113 29.51 13.62 -24.63
N LEU A 114 29.33 14.53 -23.67
CA LEU A 114 30.28 15.62 -23.43
C LEU A 114 31.66 15.07 -23.06
N HIS A 115 31.71 14.02 -22.23
CA HIS A 115 32.97 13.42 -21.83
C HIS A 115 33.68 12.77 -23.03
N ALA A 116 32.95 12.03 -23.87
CA ALA A 116 33.49 11.43 -25.09
C ALA A 116 33.98 12.47 -26.11
N MET A 117 33.29 13.62 -26.22
CA MET A 117 33.72 14.75 -27.05
C MET A 117 34.99 15.40 -26.50
N ASN A 118 35.11 15.54 -25.18
CA ASN A 118 36.27 16.12 -24.51
C ASN A 118 37.50 15.20 -24.57
N GLU A 119 37.32 13.87 -24.59
CA GLU A 119 38.40 12.90 -24.84
C GLU A 119 38.89 12.90 -26.29
N HIS A 120 38.09 13.42 -27.23
CA HIS A 120 38.44 13.55 -28.66
C HIS A 120 39.02 14.93 -29.03
N GLU A 121 39.26 15.83 -28.08
CA GLU A 121 40.11 16.97 -28.37
C GLU A 121 41.54 16.46 -28.65
N PRO A 122 42.08 16.63 -29.87
CA PRO A 122 43.49 16.36 -30.09
C PRO A 122 44.24 17.32 -29.18
N ALA A 123 45.25 16.81 -28.48
CA ALA A 123 46.20 17.65 -27.76
C ALA A 123 46.69 18.74 -28.73
N VAL A 124 46.13 19.95 -28.59
CA VAL A 124 46.69 21.13 -29.22
C VAL A 124 47.97 21.37 -28.44
N ASN A 125 49.05 20.74 -28.91
CA ASN A 125 50.40 21.15 -28.61
C ASN A 125 50.50 22.60 -29.08
N GLN A 126 50.21 23.54 -28.18
CA GLN A 126 50.54 24.94 -28.37
C GLN A 126 52.06 25.03 -28.30
N THR A 127 52.70 24.90 -29.46
CA THR A 127 54.02 25.46 -29.70
C THR A 127 53.86 26.98 -29.69
N THR A 128 54.02 27.60 -28.52
CA THR A 128 54.37 29.03 -28.47
C THR A 128 55.88 29.12 -28.38
N THR A 129 56.47 29.29 -29.56
CA THR A 129 57.79 29.86 -29.81
C THR A 129 57.94 31.13 -28.99
N ASP A 130 58.92 31.18 -28.09
CA ASP A 130 59.36 32.42 -27.45
C ASP A 130 60.58 32.96 -28.23
N PRO A 131 60.55 34.20 -28.75
CA PRO A 131 61.66 34.78 -29.48
C PRO A 131 62.71 35.36 -28.52
N SER A 132 63.97 35.04 -28.81
CA SER A 132 65.22 35.68 -28.37
C SER A 132 65.13 37.04 -27.65
N GLY A 133 65.78 37.15 -26.49
CA GLY A 133 66.04 38.44 -25.83
C GLY A 133 66.90 38.42 -24.56
N SER A 134 68.19 38.05 -24.67
CA SER A 134 69.40 38.64 -24.00
C SER A 134 70.53 37.62 -23.86
#